data_AF-A0AAN1SY05-F1
#
_entry.id   AF-A0AAN1SY05-F1
#
_cell.length_a   1.000
_cell.length_b   1.000
_cell.length_c   1.000
_cell.angle_alpha   90.00
_cell.angle_beta   90.00
_cell.angle_gamma   90.00
#
_symmetry.space_group_name_H-M   'P 1'
#
loop_
_entity.id
_entity.type
_entity.pdbx_description
1 polymer ?
#
loop_
_entity_poly.entity_id
_entity_poly.type
_entity_poly.pdbx_seq_one_letter_code
_entity_poly.pdbx_strand_id
1 'polypeptide(L)'
;MPFGVLGIRCTADALTGIDFLPAGTPPQPPRDAFSRKVCEQLQAYLADPAFQFDLPLQLNGTAHRLKVWQAMQRIPSGATRSYGELAAELHSGAQAVGQACGANPIPIVVPCHRVVGKSGLGGFMRHGSGESLDIKRWLLAHERATPSSLQGEGWGEGRSEKAPLPHPSPTSGRGEKK
;
A
#
# COMPACT_ATOMS: atom_id res chain seq x y z
N MET A 1 -7.98 7.02 2.12
CA MET A 1 -7.85 5.54 2.09
C MET A 1 -8.69 4.97 3.22
N PRO A 2 -9.35 3.82 3.05
CA PRO A 2 -10.15 3.23 4.14
C PRO A 2 -9.33 2.87 5.40
N PHE A 3 -8.01 2.73 5.27
CA PHE A 3 -7.10 2.24 6.32
C PHE A 3 -6.21 3.30 6.96
N GLY A 4 -6.32 4.57 6.58
CA GLY A 4 -5.48 5.59 7.22
C GLY A 4 -5.12 6.80 6.39
N VAL A 5 -4.21 7.59 6.96
CA VAL A 5 -3.63 8.78 6.36
C VAL A 5 -2.24 8.45 5.83
N LEU A 6 -1.91 8.94 4.63
CA LEU A 6 -0.57 8.77 4.08
C LEU A 6 0.34 9.89 4.60
N GLY A 7 1.39 9.51 5.30
CA GLY A 7 2.52 10.38 5.59
C GLY A 7 3.50 10.36 4.43
N ILE A 8 4.00 11.52 4.01
CA ILE A 8 5.06 11.62 3.00
C ILE A 8 6.30 12.25 3.62
N ARG A 9 7.47 11.74 3.25
CA ARG A 9 8.77 12.33 3.56
C ARG A 9 9.47 12.71 2.27
N CYS A 10 9.91 13.96 2.17
CA CYS A 10 10.54 14.50 0.97
C CYS A 10 11.79 15.31 1.35
N THR A 11 12.75 15.40 0.44
CA THR A 11 13.67 16.54 0.36
C THR A 11 12.98 17.69 -0.38
N ALA A 12 13.72 18.74 -0.74
CA ALA A 12 13.18 19.82 -1.58
C ALA A 12 12.80 19.36 -3.00
N ASP A 13 13.36 18.24 -3.47
CA ASP A 13 13.36 17.83 -4.87
C ASP A 13 13.08 16.33 -5.09
N ALA A 14 12.95 15.51 -4.04
CA ALA A 14 12.75 14.07 -4.18
C ALA A 14 11.89 13.46 -3.06
N LEU A 15 11.10 12.44 -3.41
CA LEU A 15 10.35 11.62 -2.45
C LEU A 15 11.30 10.60 -1.82
N THR A 16 11.34 10.56 -0.50
CA THR A 16 12.22 9.66 0.28
C THR A 16 11.46 8.63 1.09
N GLY A 17 10.15 8.82 1.32
CA GLY A 17 9.35 7.86 2.06
C GLY A 17 7.85 8.08 2.00
N ILE A 18 7.11 6.98 2.17
CA ILE A 18 5.66 6.99 2.43
C ILE A 18 5.38 6.09 3.63
N ASP A 19 4.56 6.59 4.56
CA ASP A 19 4.10 5.85 5.73
C ASP A 19 2.57 5.75 5.74
N PHE A 20 2.06 4.62 6.23
CA PHE A 20 0.66 4.50 6.60
C PHE A 20 0.52 4.91 8.06
N LEU A 21 -0.15 6.04 8.28
CA LEU A 21 -0.41 6.60 9.61
C LEU A 21 -1.83 6.23 10.06
N PRO A 22 -2.08 6.15 11.38
CA PRO A 22 -3.41 5.86 11.92
C PRO A 22 -4.50 6.76 11.33
N ALA A 23 -5.72 6.22 11.16
CA ALA A 23 -6.84 6.96 10.56
C ALA A 23 -7.23 8.25 11.31
N GLY A 24 -6.94 8.35 12.60
CA GLY A 24 -7.16 9.56 13.41
C GLY A 24 -6.06 10.63 13.29
N THR A 25 -4.98 10.37 12.54
CA THR A 25 -3.91 11.36 12.36
C THR A 25 -4.42 12.53 11.53
N PRO A 26 -4.35 13.78 12.02
CA PRO A 26 -4.83 14.93 11.25
C PRO A 26 -3.95 15.15 10.01
N PRO A 27 -4.54 15.30 8.81
CA PRO A 27 -3.76 15.61 7.62
C PRO A 27 -3.13 17.00 7.74
N GLN A 28 -1.89 17.12 7.26
CA GLN A 28 -1.19 18.39 7.18
C GLN A 28 -1.21 18.90 5.74
N PRO A 29 -1.33 20.22 5.51
CA PRO A 29 -1.15 20.78 4.18
C PRO A 29 0.29 20.57 3.69
N PRO A 30 0.52 20.49 2.37
CA PRO A 30 1.86 20.46 1.81
C PRO A 30 2.62 21.73 2.16
N ARG A 31 3.92 21.60 2.44
CA ARG A 31 4.77 22.70 2.94
C ARG A 31 5.44 23.49 1.81
N ASP A 32 5.58 22.87 0.65
CA ASP A 32 6.27 23.41 -0.53
C ASP A 32 5.64 22.87 -1.82
N ALA A 33 6.17 23.32 -2.96
CA ALA A 33 5.67 22.91 -4.28
C ALA A 33 5.86 21.41 -4.54
N PHE A 34 6.95 20.82 -4.06
CA PHE A 34 7.26 19.41 -4.30
C PHE A 34 6.34 18.47 -3.51
N SER A 35 6.19 18.70 -2.20
CA SER A 35 5.24 17.97 -1.36
C SER A 35 3.80 18.12 -1.85
N ARG A 36 3.43 19.28 -2.41
CA ARG A 36 2.15 19.48 -3.09
C ARG A 36 2.00 18.57 -4.31
N LYS A 37 2.98 18.55 -5.21
CA LYS A 37 3.00 17.65 -6.40
C LYS A 37 2.86 16.18 -5.97
N VAL A 38 3.57 15.75 -4.94
CA VAL A 38 3.46 14.38 -4.39
C VAL A 38 2.03 14.08 -3.92
N CYS A 39 1.43 14.97 -3.13
CA CYS A 39 0.06 14.82 -2.64
C CYS A 39 -0.95 14.75 -3.79
N GLU A 40 -0.85 15.62 -4.79
CA GLU A 40 -1.72 15.65 -5.96
C GLU A 40 -1.65 14.33 -6.76
N GLN A 41 -0.43 13.82 -7.00
CA GLN A 41 -0.26 12.57 -7.72
C GLN A 41 -0.76 11.35 -6.93
N LEU A 42 -0.54 11.32 -5.61
CA LEU A 42 -1.10 10.26 -4.76
C LEU A 42 -2.63 10.30 -4.81
N GLN A 43 -3.24 11.48 -4.73
CA GLN A 43 -4.70 11.63 -4.86
C GLN A 43 -5.19 11.18 -6.24
N ALA A 44 -4.48 11.53 -7.31
CA ALA A 44 -4.80 11.10 -8.66
C ALA A 44 -4.76 9.57 -8.79
N TYR A 45 -3.75 8.90 -8.25
CA TYR A 45 -3.69 7.44 -8.21
C TYR A 45 -4.81 6.79 -7.38
N LEU A 46 -5.18 7.41 -6.26
CA LEU A 46 -6.29 6.92 -5.45
C LEU A 46 -7.65 7.07 -6.14
N ALA A 47 -7.79 8.04 -7.06
CA ALA A 47 -8.97 8.21 -7.89
C ALA A 47 -8.94 7.32 -9.15
N ASP A 48 -7.77 7.10 -9.73
CA ASP A 48 -7.55 6.29 -10.92
C ASP A 48 -6.36 5.33 -10.71
N PRO A 49 -6.60 4.00 -10.59
CA PRO A 49 -5.52 3.03 -10.43
C PRO A 49 -4.55 2.99 -11.62
N ALA A 50 -4.92 3.49 -12.80
CA ALA A 50 -4.05 3.53 -13.98
C ALA A 50 -3.07 4.72 -13.99
N PHE A 51 -3.20 5.64 -13.03
CA PHE A 51 -2.32 6.82 -12.93
C PHE A 51 -0.84 6.42 -12.84
N GLN A 52 -0.01 7.08 -13.64
CA GLN A 52 1.44 6.87 -13.65
C GLN A 52 2.13 7.99 -12.87
N PHE A 53 2.88 7.61 -11.84
CA PHE A 53 3.65 8.56 -11.06
C PHE A 53 4.82 9.13 -11.88
N ASP A 54 4.94 10.46 -11.85
CA ASP A 54 6.08 11.22 -12.35
C ASP A 54 6.69 11.98 -11.16
N LEU A 55 7.44 11.26 -10.32
CA LEU A 55 8.07 11.78 -9.12
C LEU A 55 9.55 11.37 -9.09
N PRO A 56 10.48 12.32 -8.91
CA PRO A 56 11.85 11.99 -8.56
C PRO A 56 11.88 11.26 -7.21
N LEU A 57 12.50 10.07 -7.21
CA LEU A 57 12.64 9.23 -6.02
C LEU A 57 14.10 9.21 -5.56
N GLN A 58 14.31 9.44 -4.27
CA GLN A 58 15.62 9.23 -3.65
C GLN A 58 15.56 7.98 -2.76
N LEU A 59 16.00 6.87 -3.34
CA LEU A 59 16.01 5.56 -2.69
C LEU A 59 17.41 5.26 -2.11
N ASN A 60 17.47 5.05 -0.79
CA ASN A 60 18.72 4.67 -0.10
C ASN A 60 18.65 3.20 0.32
N GLY A 61 19.48 2.36 -0.30
CA GLY A 61 19.51 0.92 -0.04
C GLY A 61 20.76 0.25 -0.59
N THR A 62 20.93 -1.04 -0.30
CA THR A 62 22.01 -1.82 -0.91
C THR A 62 21.81 -1.93 -2.42
N ALA A 63 22.87 -2.20 -3.18
CA ALA A 63 22.77 -2.40 -4.63
C ALA A 63 21.71 -3.44 -5.03
N HIS A 64 21.57 -4.52 -4.25
CA HIS A 64 20.53 -5.52 -4.44
C HIS A 64 19.11 -4.94 -4.23
N ARG A 65 18.88 -4.18 -3.15
CA ARG A 65 17.58 -3.55 -2.89
C ARG A 65 17.19 -2.57 -4.00
N LEU A 66 18.13 -1.73 -4.43
CA LEU A 66 17.89 -0.77 -5.52
C LEU A 66 17.46 -1.48 -6.82
N LYS A 67 18.13 -2.58 -7.18
CA LYS A 67 17.75 -3.41 -8.35
C LYS A 67 16.33 -3.99 -8.21
N VAL A 68 15.98 -4.53 -7.03
CA VAL A 68 14.62 -5.05 -6.78
C VAL A 68 13.57 -3.94 -6.85
N TRP A 69 13.84 -2.78 -6.26
CA TRP A 69 12.92 -1.64 -6.27
C TRP A 69 12.71 -1.07 -7.68
N GLN A 70 13.74 -1.04 -8.51
CA GLN A 70 13.63 -0.70 -9.94
C GLN A 70 12.81 -1.75 -10.71
N ALA A 71 12.99 -3.04 -10.42
CA ALA A 71 12.19 -4.09 -11.05
C ALA A 71 10.70 -4.01 -10.69
N MET A 72 10.37 -3.71 -9.43
CA MET A 72 8.97 -3.54 -9.00
C MET A 72 8.28 -2.39 -9.73
N GLN A 73 8.96 -1.26 -9.95
CA GLN A 73 8.40 -0.11 -10.67
C GLN A 73 8.01 -0.43 -12.13
N ARG A 74 8.59 -1.49 -12.72
CA ARG A 74 8.23 -1.96 -14.07
C ARG A 74 6.98 -2.85 -14.09
N ILE A 75 6.43 -3.24 -12.94
CA ILE A 75 5.19 -4.01 -12.88
C ILE A 75 4.03 -3.03 -13.04
N PRO A 76 3.24 -3.08 -14.13
CA PRO A 76 2.15 -2.13 -14.36
C PRO A 76 1.00 -2.32 -13.36
N SER A 77 0.18 -1.29 -13.21
CA SER A 77 -1.07 -1.39 -12.45
C SER A 77 -1.96 -2.49 -13.02
N GLY A 78 -2.61 -3.25 -12.13
CA GLY A 78 -3.44 -4.40 -12.49
C GLY A 78 -2.68 -5.69 -12.78
N ALA A 79 -1.34 -5.67 -12.73
CA ALA A 79 -0.51 -6.87 -12.89
C ALA A 79 0.21 -7.23 -11.58
N THR A 80 0.54 -8.51 -11.46
CA THR A 80 1.37 -9.03 -10.36
C THR A 80 2.59 -9.79 -10.87
N ARG A 81 3.60 -9.91 -10.02
CA ARG A 81 4.71 -10.86 -10.17
C ARG A 81 4.91 -11.64 -8.89
N SER A 82 5.37 -12.87 -8.99
CA SER A 82 5.77 -13.64 -7.82
C SER A 82 7.18 -13.27 -7.36
N TYR A 83 7.49 -13.49 -6.08
CA TYR A 83 8.87 -13.36 -5.59
C TYR A 83 9.86 -14.23 -6.39
N GLY A 84 9.42 -15.40 -6.86
CA GLY A 84 10.24 -16.31 -7.65
C GLY A 84 10.52 -15.79 -9.07
N GLU A 85 9.54 -15.17 -9.71
CA GLU A 85 9.71 -14.56 -11.03
C GLU A 85 10.71 -13.40 -10.98
N LEU A 86 10.55 -12.49 -10.01
CA LEU A 86 11.52 -11.40 -9.82
C LEU A 86 12.90 -11.93 -9.42
N ALA A 87 12.97 -12.98 -8.62
CA ALA A 87 14.23 -13.61 -8.26
C ALA A 87 14.95 -14.21 -9.47
N ALA A 88 14.22 -14.88 -10.37
CA ALA A 88 14.77 -15.41 -11.60
C ALA A 88 15.28 -14.28 -12.52
N GLU A 89 14.49 -13.22 -12.71
CA GLU A 89 14.87 -12.06 -13.51
C GLU A 89 16.14 -11.36 -12.99
N LEU A 90 16.28 -11.27 -11.67
CA LEU A 90 17.38 -10.55 -11.02
C LEU A 90 18.56 -11.44 -10.64
N HIS A 91 18.55 -12.72 -11.05
CA HIS A 91 19.53 -13.73 -10.65
C HIS A 91 19.78 -13.73 -9.13
N SER A 92 18.69 -13.81 -8.36
CA SER A 92 18.66 -13.72 -6.91
C SER A 92 17.83 -14.85 -6.26
N GLY A 93 17.75 -14.86 -4.93
CA GLY A 93 16.89 -15.77 -4.19
C GLY A 93 15.53 -15.13 -3.85
N ALA A 94 14.43 -15.89 -3.94
CA ALA A 94 13.09 -15.41 -3.64
C ALA A 94 12.97 -14.80 -2.23
N GLN A 95 13.65 -15.37 -1.24
CA GLN A 95 13.71 -14.81 0.11
C GLN A 95 14.40 -13.44 0.15
N ALA A 96 15.52 -13.27 -0.57
CA ALA A 96 16.22 -12.00 -0.64
C ALA A 96 15.37 -10.92 -1.33
N VAL A 97 14.65 -11.28 -2.39
CA VAL A 97 13.66 -10.40 -3.04
C VAL A 97 12.55 -10.03 -2.07
N GLY A 98 12.00 -10.99 -1.31
CA GLY A 98 10.98 -10.72 -0.29
C GLY A 98 11.47 -9.74 0.78
N GLN A 99 12.71 -9.89 1.25
CA GLN A 99 13.32 -8.95 2.20
C GLN A 99 13.51 -7.54 1.60
N ALA A 100 13.88 -7.44 0.32
CA ALA A 100 13.97 -6.17 -0.38
C ALA A 100 12.59 -5.51 -0.59
N CYS A 101 11.54 -6.29 -0.93
CA CYS A 101 10.16 -5.82 -1.04
C CYS A 101 9.66 -5.25 0.29
N GLY A 102 9.90 -5.96 1.40
CA GLY A 102 9.55 -5.48 2.73
C GLY A 102 10.35 -4.25 3.16
N ALA A 103 11.57 -4.07 2.65
CA ALA A 103 12.43 -2.92 2.93
C ALA A 103 12.10 -1.65 2.14
N ASN A 104 11.08 -1.69 1.28
CA ASN A 104 10.72 -0.56 0.43
C ASN A 104 10.31 0.68 1.25
N PRO A 105 11.03 1.82 1.15
CA PRO A 105 10.70 3.02 1.89
C PRO A 105 9.53 3.81 1.30
N ILE A 106 9.15 3.57 0.03
CA ILE A 106 8.15 4.34 -0.71
C ILE A 106 7.07 3.40 -1.26
N PRO A 107 6.23 2.77 -0.40
CA PRO A 107 5.11 1.95 -0.87
C PRO A 107 4.15 2.75 -1.76
N ILE A 108 3.28 2.04 -2.51
CA ILE A 108 2.40 2.60 -3.56
C ILE A 108 3.18 3.04 -4.80
N VAL A 109 4.09 4.01 -4.66
CA VAL A 109 4.88 4.55 -5.79
C VAL A 109 5.93 3.54 -6.27
N VAL A 110 6.66 2.91 -5.33
CA VAL A 110 7.39 1.67 -5.58
C VAL A 110 6.42 0.52 -5.22
N PRO A 111 5.86 -0.21 -6.19
CA PRO A 111 4.63 -0.96 -5.98
C PRO A 111 4.89 -2.38 -5.43
N CYS A 112 5.43 -2.46 -4.20
CA CYS A 112 5.72 -3.75 -3.56
C CYS A 112 4.47 -4.59 -3.25
N HIS A 113 3.27 -3.99 -3.25
CA HIS A 113 2.01 -4.72 -3.15
C HIS A 113 1.75 -5.62 -4.38
N ARG A 114 2.32 -5.29 -5.54
CA ARG A 114 2.21 -6.09 -6.78
C ARG A 114 3.09 -7.35 -6.77
N VAL A 115 3.95 -7.52 -5.77
CA VAL A 115 4.77 -8.73 -5.61
C VAL A 115 4.11 -9.70 -4.64
N VAL A 116 3.76 -10.90 -5.10
CA VAL A 116 2.98 -11.89 -4.33
C VAL A 116 3.71 -13.23 -4.17
N GLY A 117 3.23 -14.07 -3.25
CA GLY A 117 3.68 -15.45 -3.13
C GLY A 117 3.07 -16.36 -4.20
N LYS A 118 3.69 -17.52 -4.42
CA LYS A 118 3.12 -18.54 -5.31
C LYS A 118 1.79 -19.10 -4.81
N SER A 119 1.54 -19.05 -3.51
CA SER A 119 0.36 -19.65 -2.87
C SER A 119 -0.45 -18.64 -2.04
N GLY A 120 -0.27 -17.33 -2.28
CA GLY A 120 -0.98 -16.30 -1.52
C GLY A 120 -0.30 -14.93 -1.58
N LEU A 121 -0.77 -13.98 -0.77
CA LEU A 121 -0.30 -12.59 -0.79
C LEU A 121 1.19 -12.43 -0.43
N GLY A 122 1.74 -13.31 0.41
CA GLY A 122 3.06 -13.09 1.04
C GLY A 122 3.02 -11.91 2.02
N GLY A 123 4.17 -11.27 2.26
CA GLY A 123 4.26 -10.12 3.17
C GLY A 123 4.00 -8.76 2.51
N PHE A 124 3.85 -7.73 3.36
CA PHE A 124 3.80 -6.33 2.98
C PHE A 124 4.50 -5.48 4.06
N MET A 125 5.39 -4.56 3.65
CA MET A 125 6.10 -3.66 4.58
C MET A 125 6.76 -4.37 5.77
N ARG A 126 7.41 -5.53 5.54
CA ARG A 126 8.03 -6.43 6.54
C ARG A 126 7.07 -7.22 7.43
N HIS A 127 5.76 -7.04 7.29
CA HIS A 127 4.76 -7.76 8.06
C HIS A 127 4.08 -8.84 7.21
N GLY A 128 3.72 -9.96 7.84
CA GLY A 128 3.05 -11.10 7.21
C GLY A 128 1.60 -11.29 7.65
N SER A 129 1.04 -10.35 8.41
CA SER A 129 -0.31 -10.43 8.98
C SER A 129 -0.83 -9.04 9.38
N GLY A 130 -2.12 -8.98 9.73
CA GLY A 130 -2.78 -7.78 10.23
C GLY A 130 -3.00 -6.71 9.16
N GLU A 131 -3.11 -5.46 9.63
CA GLU A 131 -3.46 -4.27 8.84
C GLU A 131 -2.61 -4.09 7.57
N SER A 132 -1.32 -4.44 7.64
CA SER A 132 -0.42 -4.42 6.49
C SER A 132 -0.91 -5.26 5.30
N LEU A 133 -1.47 -6.45 5.56
CA LEU A 133 -2.04 -7.29 4.49
C LEU A 133 -3.38 -6.79 4.00
N ASP A 134 -4.17 -6.11 4.85
CA ASP A 134 -5.43 -5.50 4.44
C ASP A 134 -5.18 -4.33 3.49
N ILE A 135 -4.16 -3.50 3.77
CA ILE A 135 -3.68 -2.47 2.84
C ILE A 135 -3.25 -3.09 1.51
N LYS A 136 -2.44 -4.15 1.54
CA LYS A 136 -1.99 -4.85 0.31
C LYS A 136 -3.17 -5.39 -0.49
N ARG A 137 -4.13 -6.03 0.18
CA ARG A 137 -5.32 -6.59 -0.46
C ARG A 137 -6.17 -5.49 -1.10
N TRP A 138 -6.34 -4.38 -0.41
CA TRP A 138 -7.06 -3.25 -0.99
C TRP A 138 -6.34 -2.62 -2.17
N LEU A 139 -5.02 -2.42 -2.10
CA LEU A 139 -4.26 -1.86 -3.23
C LEU A 139 -4.38 -2.76 -4.47
N LEU A 140 -4.28 -4.08 -4.30
CA LEU A 140 -4.51 -5.02 -5.40
C LEU A 140 -5.94 -4.95 -5.93
N ALA A 141 -6.95 -4.84 -5.05
CA ALA A 141 -8.34 -4.71 -5.46
C ALA A 141 -8.63 -3.38 -6.18
N HIS A 142 -8.07 -2.27 -5.69
CA HIS A 142 -8.13 -0.94 -6.31
C HIS A 142 -7.59 -0.98 -7.74
N GLU A 143 -6.46 -1.67 -7.93
CA GLU A 143 -5.85 -1.89 -9.24
C GLU A 143 -6.54 -2.95 -10.10
N ARG A 144 -7.58 -3.63 -9.57
CA ARG A 144 -8.22 -4.80 -10.22
C ARG A 144 -7.21 -5.88 -10.58
N ALA A 145 -6.12 -5.97 -9.82
CA ALA A 145 -5.06 -6.92 -10.06
C ALA A 145 -5.57 -8.32 -9.72
N THR A 146 -5.49 -9.22 -10.69
CA THR A 146 -5.75 -10.65 -10.47
C THR A 146 -4.41 -11.33 -10.22
N PRO A 147 -4.13 -11.82 -9.01
CA PRO A 147 -2.88 -12.54 -8.77
C PRO A 147 -2.85 -13.75 -9.69
N SER A 148 -1.82 -13.88 -10.53
CA SER A 148 -1.71 -14.98 -11.50
C SER A 148 -1.77 -16.36 -10.82
N SER A 149 -1.44 -16.43 -9.52
CA SER A 149 -1.48 -17.64 -8.70
C SER A 149 -2.82 -17.91 -8.00
N LEU A 150 -3.79 -16.98 -8.01
CA LEU A 150 -5.10 -17.12 -7.35
C LEU A 150 -6.26 -17.38 -8.32
N GLN A 151 -5.98 -17.65 -9.60
CA GLN A 151 -7.00 -17.92 -10.62
C GLN A 151 -7.69 -19.30 -10.47
N GLY A 152 -7.44 -20.04 -9.38
CA GLY A 152 -7.96 -21.40 -9.15
C GLY A 152 -9.05 -21.54 -8.07
N GLU A 153 -9.34 -20.50 -7.29
CA GLU A 153 -10.40 -20.56 -6.26
C GLU A 153 -11.34 -19.38 -6.46
N GLY A 154 -12.62 -19.67 -6.71
CA GLY A 154 -13.64 -18.67 -7.02
C GLY A 154 -13.66 -17.55 -6.00
N TRP A 155 -13.31 -16.34 -6.44
CA TRP A 155 -13.59 -15.11 -5.72
C TRP A 155 -15.10 -14.90 -5.78
N GLY A 156 -15.79 -15.37 -4.75
CA GLY A 156 -17.23 -15.21 -4.61
C GLY A 156 -17.60 -13.72 -4.59
N GLU A 157 -18.37 -13.31 -5.58
CA GLU A 157 -19.24 -12.15 -5.49
C GLU A 157 -20.17 -12.35 -4.28
N GLY A 158 -19.81 -11.70 -3.16
CA GLY A 158 -20.36 -11.99 -1.85
C GLY A 158 -20.71 -10.72 -1.09
N ARG A 159 -21.76 -10.05 -1.57
CA ARG A 159 -22.76 -9.28 -0.81
C ARG A 159 -22.24 -8.10 0.06
N SER A 160 -22.60 -6.91 -0.42
CA SER A 160 -22.84 -5.72 0.38
C SER A 160 -23.61 -6.02 1.67
N GLU A 161 -23.08 -5.61 2.83
CA GLU A 161 -23.93 -5.25 3.96
C GLU A 161 -23.24 -4.13 4.75
N LYS A 162 -23.92 -2.99 4.85
CA LYS A 162 -23.49 -1.81 5.59
C LYS A 162 -23.40 -2.16 7.07
N ALA A 163 -22.27 -1.87 7.72
CA ALA A 163 -22.23 -1.83 9.18
C ALA A 163 -23.05 -0.62 9.68
N PRO A 164 -24.03 -0.79 10.61
CA PRO A 164 -24.71 0.34 11.21
C PRO A 164 -23.81 1.02 12.25
N LEU A 165 -23.84 2.36 12.25
CA LEU A 165 -23.17 3.23 13.22
C LEU A 165 -23.69 2.95 14.65
N PRO A 166 -22.84 3.02 15.69
CA PRO A 166 -23.31 2.89 17.07
C PRO A 166 -24.14 4.12 17.49
N HIS A 167 -25.33 3.88 18.02
CA HIS A 167 -26.19 4.88 18.66
C HIS A 167 -25.61 5.29 20.04
N PRO A 168 -25.74 6.55 20.47
CA PRO A 168 -25.32 6.98 21.80
C PRO A 168 -26.30 6.52 22.89
N SER A 169 -25.77 5.96 23.98
CA SER A 169 -26.51 5.56 25.18
C SER A 169 -27.13 6.77 25.91
N PRO A 170 -28.38 6.67 26.42
CA PRO A 170 -28.99 7.74 27.20
C PRO A 170 -28.46 7.76 28.64
N THR A 171 -28.12 8.96 29.10
CA THR A 171 -27.79 9.30 30.49
C THR A 171 -28.98 9.03 31.41
N SER A 172 -28.82 8.14 32.39
CA SER A 172 -29.81 7.95 33.46
C SER A 172 -29.71 9.10 34.48
N GLY A 173 -30.64 10.06 34.39
CA GLY A 173 -30.94 10.97 35.49
C GLY A 173 -31.67 10.22 36.60
N ARG A 174 -31.06 10.12 37.78
CA ARG A 174 -31.70 9.60 38.99
C ARG A 174 -32.39 10.78 39.69
N GLY A 175 -33.72 10.81 39.62
CA GLY A 175 -34.55 11.72 40.40
C GLY A 175 -34.58 11.31 41.88
N GLU A 176 -34.32 12.29 42.73
CA GLU A 176 -34.48 12.24 44.18
C GLU A 176 -35.98 12.28 44.52
N LYS A 177 -36.43 11.43 45.46
CA LYS A 177 -37.81 11.38 45.95
C LYS A 177 -37.85 11.90 47.38
N LYS A 178 -38.82 12.80 47.62
CA LYS A 178 -39.41 13.26 48.89
C LYS A 178 -38.57 14.18 49.77
#